data_AF-A0A5P9WSK9-F1
#
_entry.id   AF-A0A5P9WSK9-F1
#
_cell.length_a   1.000
_cell.length_b   1.000
_cell.length_c   1.000
_cell.angle_alpha   90.00
_cell.angle_beta   90.00
_cell.angle_gamma   90.00
#
_symmetry.space_group_name_H-M   'P 1'
#
loop_
_entity.id
_entity.type
_entity.pdbx_description
1 polymer ?
#
loop_
_entity_poly.entity_id
_entity_poly.type
_entity_poly.pdbx_seq_one_letter_code
_entity_poly.pdbx_strand_id
1 'polypeptide(L)'
;MSESEQASHSAAARGIGWGVFLVSGFAASVLLSNAWRDCDIRDCDIGVNASANPGSLGFASTSMAAASTLLWALTRRVTGRRRLLWPVLLTTAGAAVLLWPLRAVWHAPEGCPVTFCPPDNVPPWWPAWLPV
;
A
#
# COMPACT_ATOMS: atom_id res chain seq x y z
N MET A 1 -34.73 -13.64 0.91
CA MET A 1 -33.87 -12.47 1.10
C MET A 1 -34.64 -11.29 0.56
N SER A 2 -35.02 -10.35 1.42
CA SER A 2 -35.84 -9.20 1.03
C SER A 2 -35.01 -8.17 0.28
N GLU A 3 -35.66 -7.31 -0.50
CA GLU A 3 -35.01 -6.21 -1.24
C GLU A 3 -34.20 -5.30 -0.30
N SER A 4 -34.66 -5.12 0.94
CA SER A 4 -33.98 -4.35 1.99
C SER A 4 -32.64 -4.95 2.43
N GLU A 5 -32.54 -6.27 2.55
CA GLU A 5 -31.29 -6.96 2.90
C GLU A 5 -30.24 -6.83 1.79
N GLN A 6 -30.69 -6.87 0.53
CA GLN A 6 -29.80 -6.76 -0.62
C GLN A 6 -29.24 -5.33 -0.78
N ALA A 7 -30.06 -4.31 -0.51
CA ALA A 7 -29.62 -2.91 -0.51
C ALA A 7 -28.57 -2.64 0.58
N SER A 8 -28.82 -3.12 1.81
CA SER A 8 -27.88 -2.98 2.93
C SER A 8 -26.54 -3.68 2.66
N HIS A 9 -26.57 -4.89 2.09
CA HIS A 9 -25.35 -5.63 1.72
C HIS A 9 -24.52 -4.91 0.65
N SER A 10 -25.19 -4.33 -0.35
CA SER A 10 -24.55 -3.56 -1.41
C SER A 10 -23.88 -2.30 -0.86
N ALA A 11 -24.56 -1.57 0.05
CA ALA A 11 -24.02 -0.39 0.72
C ALA A 11 -22.80 -0.73 1.58
N ALA A 12 -22.88 -1.80 2.39
CA ALA A 12 -21.77 -2.27 3.21
C ALA A 12 -20.55 -2.63 2.36
N ALA A 13 -20.74 -3.34 1.25
CA ALA A 13 -19.64 -3.71 0.38
C ALA A 13 -19.00 -2.53 -0.34
N ARG A 14 -19.78 -1.50 -0.68
CA ARG A 14 -19.28 -0.25 -1.23
C ARG A 14 -18.47 0.51 -0.19
N GLY A 15 -18.95 0.55 1.06
CA GLY A 15 -18.23 1.12 2.20
C GLY A 15 -16.90 0.41 2.46
N ILE A 16 -16.87 -0.92 2.43
CA ILE A 16 -15.62 -1.70 2.57
C ILE A 16 -14.65 -1.40 1.43
N GLY A 17 -15.13 -1.30 0.19
CA GLY A 17 -14.28 -0.93 -0.95
C GLY A 17 -13.60 0.43 -0.76
N TRP A 18 -14.34 1.44 -0.27
CA TRP A 18 -13.77 2.73 0.12
C TRP A 18 -12.77 2.62 1.27
N GLY A 19 -13.08 1.81 2.28
CA GLY A 19 -12.17 1.53 3.37
C GLY A 19 -10.85 0.92 2.89
N VAL A 20 -10.91 -0.07 1.99
CA VAL A 20 -9.73 -0.69 1.37
C VAL A 20 -8.91 0.36 0.63
N PHE A 21 -9.53 1.18 -0.21
CA PHE A 21 -8.85 2.25 -0.95
C PHE A 21 -8.09 3.19 -0.01
N LEU A 22 -8.77 3.74 0.99
CA LEU A 22 -8.20 4.74 1.90
C LEU A 22 -7.10 4.14 2.80
N VAL A 23 -7.35 2.97 3.40
CA VAL A 23 -6.42 2.34 4.34
C VAL A 23 -5.15 1.86 3.63
N SER A 24 -5.28 1.25 2.45
CA SER A 24 -4.11 0.77 1.70
C SER A 24 -3.25 1.91 1.16
N GLY A 25 -3.87 2.97 0.64
CA GLY A 25 -3.16 4.19 0.24
C GLY A 25 -2.43 4.84 1.41
N PHE A 26 -3.10 5.00 2.55
CA PHE A 26 -2.50 5.57 3.76
C PHE A 26 -1.34 4.71 4.29
N ALA A 27 -1.51 3.39 4.36
CA ALA A 27 -0.44 2.48 4.81
C ALA A 27 0.80 2.57 3.90
N ALA A 28 0.59 2.62 2.58
CA ALA A 28 1.67 2.85 1.63
C ALA A 28 2.37 4.20 1.88
N SER A 29 1.61 5.28 2.05
CA SER A 29 2.17 6.60 2.33
C SER A 29 3.05 6.61 3.59
N VAL A 30 2.56 6.01 4.69
CA VAL A 30 3.29 5.97 5.96
C VAL A 30 4.56 5.12 5.86
N LEU A 31 4.47 3.93 5.27
CA LEU A 31 5.62 3.04 5.12
C LEU A 31 6.72 3.66 4.25
N LEU A 32 6.32 4.31 3.15
CA LEU A 32 7.27 4.95 2.23
C LEU A 32 7.88 6.20 2.85
N SER A 33 7.08 7.02 3.53
CA SER A 33 7.57 8.20 4.25
C SER A 33 8.56 7.84 5.36
N ASN A 34 8.29 6.76 6.10
CA ASN A 34 9.21 6.27 7.13
C ASN A 34 10.51 5.72 6.53
N ALA A 35 10.42 4.96 5.43
CA ALA A 35 11.60 4.46 4.73
C ALA A 35 12.51 5.59 4.23
N TRP A 36 11.91 6.64 3.65
CA TRP A 36 12.66 7.80 3.17
C TRP A 36 13.26 8.61 4.30
N ARG A 37 12.53 8.80 5.43
CA ARG A 37 13.08 9.48 6.61
C ARG A 37 14.28 8.75 7.22
N ASP A 38 14.23 7.43 7.31
CA ASP A 38 15.34 6.63 7.83
C ASP A 38 16.59 6.75 6.92
N CYS A 39 16.42 6.92 5.60
CA CYS A 39 17.52 7.14 4.65
C CYS A 39 18.05 8.59 4.65
N ASP A 40 17.17 9.59 4.79
CA ASP A 40 17.51 11.02 4.88
C ASP A 40 18.34 11.33 6.15
N ILE A 41 17.93 10.76 7.29
CA ILE A 41 18.62 10.97 8.58
C ILE A 41 20.04 10.40 8.61
N ARG A 42 20.32 9.35 7.82
CA ARG A 42 21.56 8.58 8.00
C ARG A 42 22.73 9.11 7.19
N ASP A 43 22.55 9.50 5.93
CA ASP A 43 23.70 9.84 5.07
C ASP A 43 23.39 10.76 3.86
N CYS A 44 22.12 10.95 3.49
CA CYS A 44 21.72 11.85 2.41
C CYS A 44 21.12 13.12 3.00
N ASP A 45 21.90 14.20 3.14
CA ASP A 45 21.41 15.54 3.46
C ASP A 45 20.67 16.17 2.24
N ILE A 46 19.85 15.37 1.55
CA ILE A 46 18.89 15.81 0.55
C ILE A 46 17.64 16.23 1.33
N GLY A 47 17.83 17.12 2.31
CA GLY A 47 16.82 17.49 3.28
C GLY A 47 15.53 17.83 2.56
N VAL A 48 14.54 16.95 2.66
CA VAL A 48 13.14 17.16 2.24
C VAL A 48 12.98 18.19 1.11
N ASN A 49 13.70 18.05 -0.01
CA ASN A 49 13.67 19.02 -1.11
C ASN A 49 12.40 18.82 -1.97
N ALA A 50 11.27 18.85 -1.27
CA ALA A 50 10.09 19.70 -1.41
C ALA A 50 9.24 19.66 -2.69
N SER A 51 9.63 19.02 -3.78
CA SER A 51 8.76 18.97 -4.98
C SER A 51 8.69 17.63 -5.72
N ALA A 52 9.71 16.79 -5.67
CA ALA A 52 9.70 15.47 -6.34
C ALA A 52 9.04 14.35 -5.50
N ASN A 53 9.26 14.36 -4.18
CA ASN A 53 8.72 13.34 -3.25
C ASN A 53 7.19 13.28 -3.09
N PRO A 54 6.41 14.38 -3.12
CA PRO A 54 4.95 14.25 -3.01
C PRO A 54 4.33 13.63 -4.27
N GLY A 55 4.95 13.82 -5.45
CA GLY A 55 4.50 13.22 -6.70
C GLY A 55 4.68 11.71 -6.71
N SER A 56 5.87 11.23 -6.36
CA SER A 56 6.16 9.79 -6.22
C SER A 56 5.33 9.14 -5.11
N LEU A 57 5.21 9.80 -3.95
CA LEU A 57 4.37 9.33 -2.84
C LEU A 57 2.89 9.24 -3.24
N GLY A 58 2.39 10.26 -3.93
CA GLY A 58 1.01 10.29 -4.44
C GLY A 58 0.77 9.18 -5.45
N PHE A 59 1.70 8.97 -6.38
CA PHE A 59 1.59 7.91 -7.38
C PHE A 59 1.67 6.51 -6.76
N ALA A 60 2.62 6.28 -5.85
CA ALA A 60 2.75 5.01 -5.13
C ALA A 60 1.51 4.72 -4.26
N SER A 61 1.03 5.71 -3.52
CA SER A 61 -0.15 5.54 -2.66
C SER A 61 -1.42 5.32 -3.47
N THR A 62 -1.59 6.05 -4.58
CA THR A 62 -2.76 5.91 -5.47
C THR A 62 -2.74 4.58 -6.22
N SER A 63 -1.57 4.15 -6.72
CA SER A 63 -1.43 2.84 -7.39
C SER A 63 -1.70 1.69 -6.42
N MET A 64 -1.22 1.78 -5.17
CA MET A 64 -1.53 0.81 -4.12
C MET A 64 -3.03 0.78 -3.80
N ALA A 65 -3.65 1.94 -3.65
CA ALA A 65 -5.08 2.06 -3.38
C ALA A 65 -5.93 1.50 -4.52
N ALA A 66 -5.56 1.78 -5.77
CA ALA A 66 -6.20 1.27 -6.96
C ALA A 66 -6.06 -0.26 -7.07
N ALA A 67 -4.85 -0.80 -6.91
CA ALA A 67 -4.57 -2.23 -6.96
C ALA A 67 -5.33 -3.00 -5.87
N SER A 68 -5.36 -2.48 -4.65
CA SER A 68 -6.10 -3.09 -3.53
C SER A 68 -7.61 -3.06 -3.75
N THR A 69 -8.13 -1.99 -4.36
CA THR A 69 -9.55 -1.87 -4.69
C THR A 69 -9.95 -2.79 -5.85
N LEU A 70 -9.07 -2.94 -6.85
CA LEU A 70 -9.23 -3.93 -7.91
C LEU A 70 -9.25 -5.34 -7.34
N LEU A 71 -8.33 -5.65 -6.42
CA LEU A 71 -8.29 -6.94 -5.74
C LEU A 71 -9.57 -7.19 -4.93
N TRP A 72 -10.09 -6.17 -4.23
CA TRP A 72 -11.39 -6.24 -3.55
C TRP A 72 -12.52 -6.57 -4.52
N ALA A 73 -12.58 -5.90 -5.68
CA ALA A 73 -13.61 -6.14 -6.68
C ALA A 73 -13.51 -7.57 -7.27
N LEU A 74 -12.29 -8.04 -7.53
CA LEU A 74 -12.03 -9.38 -8.06
C LEU A 74 -12.37 -10.47 -7.05
N THR A 75 -11.91 -10.35 -5.80
CA THR A 75 -12.20 -11.32 -4.75
C THR A 75 -13.70 -11.42 -4.49
N ARG A 76 -14.41 -10.29 -4.42
CA ARG A 76 -15.88 -10.23 -4.34
C ARG A 76 -16.59 -10.92 -5.50
N ARG A 77 -16.04 -10.83 -6.72
CA ARG A 77 -16.58 -11.50 -7.91
C ARG A 77 -16.40 -13.01 -7.82
N VAL A 78 -15.25 -13.48 -7.34
CA VAL A 78 -14.90 -14.91 -7.27
C VAL A 78 -15.57 -15.62 -6.07
N THR A 79 -15.55 -15.02 -4.88
CA THR A 79 -16.13 -15.63 -3.66
C THR A 79 -17.65 -15.49 -3.57
N GLY A 80 -18.25 -14.82 -4.54
CA GLY A 80 -19.67 -14.52 -4.58
C GLY A 80 -20.07 -13.32 -3.72
N ARG A 81 -21.13 -12.62 -4.14
CA ARG A 81 -21.57 -11.36 -3.52
C ARG A 81 -22.12 -11.50 -2.11
N ARG A 82 -22.42 -12.70 -1.60
CA ARG A 82 -23.10 -12.90 -0.30
C ARG A 82 -22.16 -12.96 0.90
N ARG A 83 -20.93 -13.47 0.75
CA ARG A 83 -19.97 -13.62 1.86
C ARG A 83 -18.93 -12.48 1.82
N LEU A 84 -18.83 -11.69 2.88
CA LEU A 84 -17.89 -10.56 2.98
C LEU A 84 -16.57 -10.94 3.66
N LEU A 85 -16.56 -11.96 4.53
CA LEU A 85 -15.37 -12.34 5.30
C LEU A 85 -14.20 -12.79 4.41
N TRP A 86 -14.45 -13.74 3.51
CA TRP A 86 -13.45 -14.26 2.58
C TRP A 86 -12.82 -13.21 1.67
N PRO A 87 -13.58 -12.35 0.97
CA PRO A 87 -12.97 -11.32 0.14
C PRO A 87 -12.21 -10.29 0.96
N VAL A 88 -12.61 -9.99 2.20
CA VAL A 88 -11.83 -9.12 3.09
C VAL A 88 -10.47 -9.77 3.40
N LEU A 89 -10.45 -11.02 3.87
CA LEU A 89 -9.21 -11.73 4.19
C LEU A 89 -8.26 -11.83 2.98
N LEU A 90 -8.79 -12.18 1.81
CA LEU A 90 -8.00 -12.28 0.58
C LEU A 90 -7.46 -10.93 0.12
N THR A 91 -8.26 -9.87 0.25
CA THR A 91 -7.84 -8.51 -0.11
C THR A 91 -6.77 -8.02 0.85
N THR A 92 -6.91 -8.26 2.16
CA THR A 92 -5.89 -7.88 3.15
C THR A 92 -4.59 -8.63 2.91
N ALA A 93 -4.64 -9.95 2.69
CA ALA A 93 -3.46 -10.74 2.40
C ALA A 93 -2.79 -10.30 1.09
N GLY A 94 -3.56 -10.08 0.02
CA GLY A 94 -3.00 -9.62 -1.25
C GLY A 94 -2.49 -8.17 -1.20
N ALA A 95 -3.13 -7.29 -0.43
CA ALA A 95 -2.61 -5.95 -0.18
C ALA A 95 -1.27 -6.02 0.59
N ALA A 96 -1.14 -6.89 1.60
CA ALA A 96 0.14 -7.08 2.28
C ALA A 96 1.25 -7.55 1.32
N VAL A 97 0.91 -8.42 0.36
CA VAL A 97 1.84 -8.85 -0.69
C VAL A 97 2.15 -7.72 -1.68
N LEU A 98 1.16 -6.91 -2.07
CA LEU A 98 1.33 -5.79 -3.00
C LEU A 98 2.18 -4.65 -2.44
N LEU A 99 2.23 -4.50 -1.10
CA LEU A 99 3.14 -3.55 -0.46
C LEU A 99 4.60 -3.86 -0.80
N TRP A 100 4.96 -5.12 -1.02
CA TRP A 100 6.32 -5.52 -1.29
C TRP A 100 6.87 -4.97 -2.62
N PRO A 101 6.31 -5.27 -3.81
CA PRO A 101 6.82 -4.72 -5.06
C PRO A 101 6.74 -3.18 -5.09
N LEU A 102 5.73 -2.59 -4.42
CA LEU A 102 5.66 -1.14 -4.25
C LEU A 102 6.92 -0.61 -3.54
N ARG A 103 7.32 -1.28 -2.46
CA ARG A 103 8.53 -0.98 -1.72
C ARG A 103 9.78 -1.23 -2.55
N ALA A 104 9.87 -2.35 -3.24
CA ALA A 104 11.01 -2.69 -4.09
C ALA A 104 11.25 -1.64 -5.18
N VAL A 105 10.19 -1.02 -5.72
CA VAL A 105 10.32 0.03 -6.74
C VAL A 105 10.61 1.41 -6.13
N TRP A 106 10.00 1.74 -4.99
CA TRP A 106 10.01 3.10 -4.45
C TRP A 106 10.84 3.28 -3.16
N HIS A 107 11.65 2.29 -2.78
CA HIS A 107 12.41 2.31 -1.52
C HIS A 107 13.45 3.43 -1.46
N ALA A 108 14.04 3.82 -2.59
CA ALA A 108 15.06 4.86 -2.67
C ALA A 108 14.43 6.14 -3.23
N PRO A 109 14.57 7.30 -2.55
CA PRO A 109 14.22 8.57 -3.15
C PRO A 109 15.13 8.85 -4.34
N GLU A 110 14.58 9.46 -5.40
CA GLU A 110 15.36 9.85 -6.57
C GLU A 110 16.51 10.79 -6.15
N GLY A 111 17.74 10.40 -6.45
CA GLY A 111 18.94 11.20 -6.17
C GLY A 111 19.83 10.70 -5.03
N CYS A 112 19.43 9.71 -4.22
CA CYS A 112 20.36 9.06 -3.29
C CYS A 112 21.18 7.97 -3.98
N PRO A 113 22.53 8.03 -3.94
CA PRO A 113 23.37 6.95 -4.43
C PRO A 113 23.17 5.70 -3.56
N VAL A 114 23.06 4.53 -4.19
CA VAL A 114 22.92 3.20 -3.55
C VAL A 114 23.98 2.88 -2.48
N THR A 115 25.10 3.62 -2.49
CA THR A 115 26.20 3.51 -1.52
C THR A 115 25.94 4.15 -0.16
N PHE A 116 24.95 5.05 -0.03
CA PHE A 116 24.67 5.79 1.22
C PHE A 116 23.45 5.28 2.00
N CYS A 117 22.73 4.26 1.52
CA CYS A 117 21.77 3.51 2.35
C CYS A 117 22.16 2.02 2.45
N PRO A 118 23.28 1.67 3.12
CA PRO A 118 23.70 0.28 3.26
C PRO A 118 22.75 -0.54 4.17
N PRO A 119 22.60 -1.86 3.93
CA PRO A 119 23.15 -2.59 2.78
C PRO A 119 22.19 -2.66 1.58
N ASP A 120 20.88 -2.47 1.78
CA ASP A 120 19.88 -2.83 0.75
C ASP A 120 18.74 -1.81 0.60
N ASN A 121 18.88 -0.57 1.08
CA ASN A 121 17.77 0.40 1.19
C ASN A 121 16.58 -0.12 2.03
N VAL A 122 16.89 -1.01 2.97
CA VAL A 122 15.95 -1.67 3.87
C VAL A 122 16.15 -1.10 5.27
N PRO A 123 15.14 -0.46 5.89
CA PRO A 123 15.27 0.03 7.23
C PRO A 123 15.31 -1.13 8.22
N PRO A 124 15.89 -0.92 9.42
CA PRO A 124 16.20 -1.98 10.37
C PRO A 124 14.98 -2.71 10.94
N TRP A 125 13.78 -2.13 10.81
CA TRP A 125 12.52 -2.76 11.21
C TRP A 125 11.95 -3.71 10.15
N TRP A 126 12.55 -3.77 8.96
CA TRP A 126 12.08 -4.66 7.91
C TRP A 126 12.43 -6.11 8.26
N PRO A 127 11.54 -7.07 7.95
CA PRO A 127 11.83 -8.46 8.21
C PRO A 127 12.94 -8.97 7.28
N ALA A 128 14.03 -9.51 7.84
CA ALA A 128 15.17 -10.02 7.07
C ALA A 128 14.84 -11.21 6.14
N TRP A 129 13.70 -11.86 6.34
CA TRP A 129 13.23 -12.99 5.51
C TRP A 129 12.41 -12.54 4.29
N LEU A 130 12.08 -11.24 4.18
CA LEU A 130 11.39 -10.69 3.02
C LEU A 130 12.43 -10.08 2.07
N PRO A 131 12.64 -10.63 0.86
CA PRO A 131 13.63 -10.09 -0.07
C PRO A 131 13.26 -8.66 -0.47
N VAL A 132 14.23 -7.88 -0.94
CA VAL A 132 13.98 -6.60 -1.62
C VAL A 132 14.22 -6.70 -3.11
#